data_AF-V5SG13-F1
#
_entry.id   AF-V5SG13-F1
#
_cell.length_a   1.000
_cell.length_b   1.000
_cell.length_c   1.000
_cell.angle_alpha   90.00
_cell.angle_beta   90.00
_cell.angle_gamma   90.00
#
_symmetry.space_group_name_H-M   'P 1'
#
loop_
_entity.id
_entity.type
_entity.pdbx_description
1 polymer ?
#
loop_
_entity_poly.entity_id
_entity_poly.type
_entity_poly.pdbx_seq_one_letter_code
_entity_poly.pdbx_strand_id
1 'polypeptide(L)'
;MTPMSKSFRTALAAAAAVLAIAVPQQASAVSLGVKMACASDYYSYCSQHGLGTPGVRKCMRANGHNLSNRCVTALIKAGEVSKSEVERRVAAR
;
A
#
# COMPACT_ATOMS: atom_id res chain seq x y z
N MET A 1 -20.03 52.53 39.41
CA MET A 1 -18.80 53.19 39.88
C MET A 1 -17.61 52.51 39.20
N THR A 2 -16.94 53.24 38.29
CA THR A 2 -15.52 53.19 37.79
C THR A 2 -14.62 51.94 37.95
N PRO A 3 -13.56 51.74 37.12
CA PRO A 3 -13.14 52.47 35.92
C PRO A 3 -12.61 51.63 34.73
N MET A 4 -12.45 52.38 33.64
CA MET A 4 -11.74 52.21 32.39
C MET A 4 -10.26 51.74 32.49
N SER A 5 -9.77 51.13 31.41
CA SER A 5 -8.41 51.30 30.85
C SER A 5 -7.23 50.53 31.46
N LYS A 6 -6.67 49.58 30.71
CA LYS A 6 -5.36 49.76 30.03
C LYS A 6 -4.89 48.50 29.30
N SER A 7 -4.46 48.74 28.07
CA SER A 7 -3.36 48.08 27.38
C SER A 7 -3.55 46.63 26.90
N PHE A 8 -3.89 46.53 25.62
CA PHE A 8 -3.04 45.90 24.61
C PHE A 8 -1.96 44.95 25.16
N ARG A 9 -2.16 43.65 24.93
CA ARG A 9 -1.15 42.69 24.42
C ARG A 9 -1.80 41.32 24.29
N THR A 10 -2.81 41.24 23.43
CA THR A 10 -3.21 40.00 22.79
C THR A 10 -2.11 39.60 21.81
N ALA A 11 -1.28 38.62 22.16
CA ALA A 11 -0.72 37.62 21.23
C ALA A 11 0.43 36.82 21.87
N LEU A 12 0.53 35.58 21.41
CA LEU A 12 1.67 34.64 21.45
C LEU A 12 1.82 33.84 22.75
N ALA A 13 1.96 32.51 22.75
CA ALA A 13 1.94 31.53 21.68
C ALA A 13 1.88 30.15 22.35
N ALA A 14 0.79 29.39 22.16
CA ALA A 14 0.78 27.97 22.47
C ALA A 14 1.28 27.22 21.22
N ALA A 15 2.59 27.14 21.05
CA ALA A 15 3.19 26.36 19.97
C ALA A 15 3.23 24.87 20.38
N ALA A 16 2.14 24.16 20.11
CA ALA A 16 2.15 22.69 20.11
C ALA A 16 2.82 22.20 18.82
N ALA A 17 4.10 21.87 18.89
CA ALA A 17 4.84 21.29 17.78
C ALA A 17 4.37 19.84 17.52
N VAL A 18 3.52 19.64 16.52
CA VAL A 18 3.17 18.31 16.01
C VAL A 18 4.28 17.87 15.06
N LEU A 19 5.19 17.00 15.52
CA LEU A 19 6.15 16.32 14.66
C LEU A 19 5.39 15.29 13.80
N ALA A 20 5.16 15.61 12.52
CA ALA A 20 4.70 14.63 11.54
C ALA A 20 5.88 13.74 11.13
N ILE A 21 5.96 12.53 11.69
CA ILE A 21 6.85 11.48 11.20
C ILE A 21 6.36 10.99 9.83
N ALA A 22 6.99 11.46 8.77
CA ALA A 22 6.78 10.92 7.42
C ALA A 22 7.45 9.54 7.34
N VAL A 23 6.66 8.46 7.38
CA VAL A 23 7.15 7.11 7.12
C VAL A 23 7.37 6.97 5.60
N PRO A 24 8.58 6.64 5.12
CA PRO A 24 8.78 6.42 3.70
C PRO A 24 8.04 5.16 3.26
N GLN A 25 7.01 5.33 2.41
CA GLN A 25 6.37 4.21 1.72
C GLN A 25 7.35 3.68 0.66
N GLN A 26 8.03 2.58 0.98
CA GLN A 26 8.90 1.87 0.05
C GLN A 26 8.06 1.36 -1.13
N ALA A 27 8.21 2.00 -2.28
CA ALA A 27 7.66 1.49 -3.52
C ALA A 27 8.48 0.27 -3.94
N SER A 28 8.05 -0.93 -3.54
CA SER A 28 8.66 -2.17 -4.02
C SER A 28 8.48 -2.27 -5.53
N ALA A 29 9.60 -2.20 -6.25
CA ALA A 29 9.62 -2.44 -7.69
C ALA A 29 9.42 -3.93 -7.92
N VAL A 30 8.28 -4.30 -8.51
CA VAL A 30 8.01 -5.69 -8.90
C VAL A 30 9.08 -6.14 -9.90
N SER A 31 9.78 -7.22 -9.59
CA SER A 31 10.89 -7.72 -10.41
C SER A 31 10.41 -8.16 -11.79
N LEU A 32 11.30 -8.11 -12.79
CA LEU A 32 11.00 -8.60 -14.14
C LEU A 32 10.57 -10.07 -14.13
N GLY A 33 11.16 -10.88 -13.23
CA GLY A 33 10.76 -12.27 -13.03
C GLY A 33 9.29 -12.43 -12.65
N VAL A 34 8.77 -11.57 -11.76
CA VAL A 34 7.33 -11.58 -11.40
C VAL A 34 6.47 -11.15 -12.58
N LYS A 35 6.88 -10.12 -13.33
CA LYS A 35 6.14 -9.65 -14.51
C LYS A 35 5.98 -10.78 -15.54
N MET A 36 7.05 -11.52 -15.82
CA MET A 36 7.01 -12.66 -16.75
C MET A 36 6.30 -13.88 -16.17
N ALA A 37 6.37 -14.09 -14.85
CA ALA A 37 5.66 -15.15 -14.16
C ALA A 37 4.14 -14.97 -14.24
N CYS A 38 3.68 -13.74 -14.04
CA CYS A 38 2.28 -13.37 -13.92
C CYS A 38 1.67 -12.82 -15.21
N ALA A 39 2.39 -12.82 -16.33
CA ALA A 39 1.92 -12.20 -17.58
C ALA A 39 0.57 -12.79 -18.04
N SER A 40 0.46 -14.12 -18.09
CA SER A 40 -0.80 -14.77 -18.49
C SER A 40 -1.94 -14.44 -17.52
N ASP A 41 -1.70 -14.55 -16.22
CA ASP A 41 -2.71 -14.24 -15.20
C ASP A 41 -3.13 -12.76 -15.24
N TYR A 42 -2.20 -11.87 -15.55
CA TYR A 42 -2.47 -10.45 -15.72
C TYR A 42 -3.44 -10.21 -16.88
N TYR A 43 -3.18 -10.79 -18.04
CA TYR A 43 -4.05 -10.62 -19.20
C TYR A 43 -5.44 -11.21 -18.96
N SER A 44 -5.54 -12.33 -18.24
CA SER A 44 -6.82 -12.99 -17.94
C SER A 44 -7.68 -12.24 -16.92
N TYR A 45 -7.08 -11.65 -15.88
CA TYR A 45 -7.85 -11.13 -14.74
C TYR A 45 -7.69 -9.62 -14.50
N CYS A 46 -6.55 -9.04 -14.87
CA CYS A 46 -6.13 -7.72 -14.43
C CYS A 46 -5.74 -6.75 -15.55
N SER A 47 -6.03 -7.08 -16.81
CA SER A 47 -5.68 -6.29 -18.01
C SER A 47 -6.27 -4.87 -18.03
N GLN A 48 -7.31 -4.65 -17.24
CA GLN A 48 -7.95 -3.35 -17.00
C GLN A 48 -7.01 -2.34 -16.32
N HIS A 49 -5.99 -2.82 -15.60
CA HIS A 49 -5.04 -1.98 -14.88
C HIS A 49 -3.76 -1.81 -15.67
N GLY A 50 -3.26 -0.57 -15.79
CA GLY A 50 -1.97 -0.30 -16.45
C GLY A 50 -0.81 -1.05 -15.78
N LEU A 51 0.11 -1.59 -16.59
CA LEU A 51 1.28 -2.30 -16.10
C LEU A 51 2.10 -1.44 -15.13
N GLY A 52 2.61 -2.06 -14.05
CA GLY A 52 3.41 -1.35 -13.04
C GLY A 52 2.62 -0.42 -12.12
N THR A 53 1.30 -0.29 -12.29
CA THR A 53 0.47 0.49 -11.38
C THR A 53 0.17 -0.29 -10.09
N PRO A 54 -0.10 0.41 -8.97
CA PRO A 54 -0.61 -0.23 -7.75
C PRO A 54 -1.91 -1.02 -7.98
N GLY A 55 -2.70 -0.65 -9.00
CA GLY A 55 -3.94 -1.32 -9.38
C GLY A 55 -3.72 -2.79 -9.73
N VAL A 56 -2.66 -3.11 -10.48
CA VAL A 56 -2.31 -4.50 -10.83
C VAL A 56 -2.07 -5.33 -9.57
N ARG A 57 -1.29 -4.81 -8.61
CA ARG A 57 -1.01 -5.52 -7.34
C ARG A 57 -2.28 -5.79 -6.56
N LYS A 58 -3.18 -4.80 -6.48
CA LYS A 58 -4.47 -4.97 -5.79
C LYS A 58 -5.34 -6.02 -6.50
N CYS A 59 -5.44 -5.95 -7.83
CA CYS A 59 -6.20 -6.92 -8.61
C CYS A 59 -5.67 -8.34 -8.48
N MET A 60 -4.35 -8.54 -8.57
CA MET A 60 -3.71 -9.84 -8.38
C MET A 60 -3.98 -10.40 -6.98
N ARG A 61 -3.89 -9.57 -5.93
CA ARG A 61 -4.21 -10.00 -4.56
C ARG A 61 -5.69 -10.35 -4.38
N ALA A 62 -6.61 -9.70 -5.09
CA ALA A 62 -8.03 -10.03 -5.05
C ALA A 62 -8.33 -11.33 -5.82
N ASN A 63 -7.71 -11.50 -6.98
CA ASN A 63 -7.82 -12.69 -7.83
C ASN A 63 -6.85 -13.80 -7.45
N GLY A 64 -6.21 -13.73 -6.27
CA GLY A 64 -5.16 -14.66 -5.83
C GLY A 64 -5.56 -16.13 -5.94
N HIS A 65 -6.86 -16.41 -5.91
CA HIS A 65 -7.40 -17.74 -6.06
C HIS A 65 -7.44 -18.29 -7.49
N ASN A 66 -7.50 -17.41 -8.48
CA ASN A 66 -7.52 -17.72 -9.91
C ASN A 66 -6.14 -17.63 -10.55
N LEU A 67 -5.15 -17.08 -9.84
CA LEU A 67 -3.79 -16.98 -10.36
C LEU A 67 -3.12 -18.35 -10.42
N SER A 68 -2.27 -18.54 -11.42
CA SER A 68 -1.41 -19.72 -11.50
C SER A 68 -0.47 -19.86 -10.29
N ASN A 69 -0.16 -21.09 -9.91
CA ASN A 69 0.84 -21.40 -8.89
C ASN A 69 2.20 -20.76 -9.19
N ARG A 70 2.55 -20.63 -10.48
CA ARG A 70 3.76 -19.94 -10.95
C ARG A 70 3.76 -18.48 -10.52
N CYS A 71 2.67 -17.75 -10.76
CA CYS A 71 2.56 -16.35 -10.37
C CYS A 71 2.56 -16.18 -8.85
N VAL A 72 1.77 -16.97 -8.11
CA VAL A 72 1.75 -16.91 -6.65
C VAL A 72 3.13 -17.17 -6.05
N THR A 73 3.84 -18.19 -6.55
CA THR A 73 5.21 -18.50 -6.11
C THR A 73 6.18 -17.35 -6.41
N ALA A 74 6.06 -16.70 -7.57
CA ALA A 74 6.89 -15.55 -7.91
C ALA A 74 6.62 -14.35 -6.99
N LEU A 75 5.35 -14.09 -6.65
CA LEU A 75 4.95 -13.04 -5.70
C LEU A 75 5.52 -13.31 -4.31
N ILE A 76 5.49 -14.57 -3.85
CA ILE A 76 6.13 -14.98 -2.59
C ILE A 76 7.63 -14.73 -2.62
N LYS A 77 8.31 -15.19 -3.68
CA LYS A 77 9.78 -15.03 -3.83
C LYS A 77 10.21 -13.57 -3.89
N ALA A 78 9.37 -12.71 -4.45
CA ALA A 78 9.61 -11.27 -4.51
C ALA A 78 9.23 -10.51 -3.23
N GLY A 79 8.65 -11.20 -2.23
CA GLY A 79 8.20 -10.56 -0.98
C GLY A 79 6.92 -9.72 -1.14
N GLU A 80 6.23 -9.81 -2.27
CA GLU A 80 4.97 -9.10 -2.52
C GLU A 80 3.79 -9.71 -1.73
N VAL A 81 3.92 -10.99 -1.34
CA VAL A 81 3.00 -11.66 -0.41
C VAL A 81 3.77 -12.66 0.47
N SER A 82 3.37 -12.85 1.73
CA SER A 82 3.99 -13.87 2.58
C SER A 82 3.41 -15.26 2.29
N LYS A 83 4.21 -16.30 2.51
CA LYS A 83 3.73 -17.70 2.44
C LYS A 83 2.57 -17.94 3.40
N SER A 84 2.69 -17.44 4.63
CA SER A 84 1.65 -17.54 5.65
C SER A 84 0.33 -16.90 5.25
N GLU A 85 0.36 -15.78 4.52
CA GLU A 85 -0.85 -15.13 3.99
C GLU A 85 -1.53 -16.01 2.94
N VAL A 86 -0.74 -16.63 2.06
CA VAL A 86 -1.24 -17.54 1.02
C VAL A 86 -1.84 -18.79 1.67
N GLU A 87 -1.12 -19.43 2.60
CA GLU A 87 -1.59 -20.61 3.33
C GLU A 87 -2.88 -20.34 4.10
N ARG A 88 -2.95 -19.21 4.82
CA ARG A 88 -4.17 -18.80 5.54
C ARG A 88 -5.37 -18.65 4.60
N ARG A 89 -5.18 -18.05 3.42
CA ARG A 89 -6.25 -17.89 2.42
C ARG A 89 -6.67 -19.20 1.77
N VAL A 90 -5.75 -20.17 1.67
CA VAL A 90 -6.05 -21.51 1.17
C VAL A 90 -6.84 -22.30 2.22
N ALA A 91 -6.45 -22.24 3.49
CA ALA A 91 -7.13 -22.92 4.59
C ALA A 91 -8.52 -22.34 4.90
N ALA A 92 -8.78 -21.07 4.54
CA ALA A 92 -10.07 -20.42 4.71
C ALA A 92 -11.08 -20.70 3.59
N ARG A 93 -10.76 -21.61 2.65
CA ARG A 93 -11.68 -22.08 1.61
C ARG A 93 -12.31 -23.40 1.99
#